data_AF-A0A1D1UL65-F1
#
_entry.id   AF-A0A1D1UL65-F1
#
_cell.length_a   1.000
_cell.length_b   1.000
_cell.length_c   1.000
_cell.angle_alpha   90.00
_cell.angle_beta   90.00
_cell.angle_gamma   90.00
#
_symmetry.space_group_name_H-M   'P 1'
#
loop_
_entity.id
_entity.type
_entity.pdbx_description
1 polymer ?
#
loop_
_entity_poly.entity_id
_entity_poly.type
_entity_poly.pdbx_seq_one_letter_code
_entity_poly.pdbx_strand_id
1 'polypeptide(L)' 'MANSPDLAPLDYAINGILKKYLADRKATTIPGLSKVIQDVCTNFDLRIIRKSLSSWQGRVQKMLDRKGDHVEID' A
#
# COMPACT_ATOMS: atom_id res chain seq x y z
N MET A 1 11.97 -17.39 5.38
CA MET A 1 11.24 -16.59 4.36
C MET A 1 11.58 -15.13 4.62
N ALA A 2 11.87 -14.34 3.58
CA ALA A 2 12.14 -12.92 3.76
C ALA A 2 10.84 -12.18 4.12
N ASN A 3 10.85 -11.38 5.19
CA ASN A 3 9.66 -10.71 5.76
C ASN A 3 9.87 -9.20 5.80
N SER A 4 9.87 -8.54 4.64
CA SER A 4 10.15 -7.10 4.52
C SER A 4 9.01 -6.32 3.86
N PRO A 5 7.79 -6.33 4.43
CA PRO A 5 6.65 -5.58 3.90
C PRO A 5 6.92 -4.06 3.89
N ASP A 6 7.76 -3.57 4.80
CA ASP A 6 8.19 -2.17 4.87
C ASP A 6 8.92 -1.67 3.62
N LEU A 7 9.43 -2.60 2.80
CA LEU A 7 10.12 -2.31 1.55
C LEU A 7 9.30 -2.64 0.31
N ALA A 8 8.14 -3.28 0.45
CA ALA A 8 7.24 -3.60 -0.65
C ALA A 8 6.22 -2.46 -0.83
N PRO A 9 6.27 -1.65 -1.92
CA PRO A 9 5.38 -0.50 -2.10
C PRO A 9 3.90 -0.83 -2.07
N LEU A 10 3.56 -2.05 -2.47
CA LEU A 10 2.19 -2.53 -2.39
C LEU A 10 1.75 -2.68 -0.92
N ASP A 11 2.61 -3.21 -0.05
CA ASP A 11 2.26 -3.50 1.35
C ASP A 11 2.29 -2.25 2.23
N TYR A 12 3.35 -1.45 2.14
CA TYR A 12 3.48 -0.27 3.00
C TYR A 12 2.60 0.92 2.59
N ALA A 13 2.01 0.91 1.40
CA ALA A 13 1.18 2.02 0.91
C ALA A 13 -0.14 1.55 0.28
N ILE A 14 -0.08 0.90 -0.88
CA ILE A 14 -1.26 0.71 -1.74
C ILE A 14 -2.33 -0.18 -1.08
N ASN A 15 -1.93 -1.29 -0.47
CA ASN A 15 -2.82 -2.22 0.22
C ASN A 15 -3.50 -1.57 1.42
N GLY A 16 -2.78 -0.72 2.16
CA GLY A 16 -3.36 0.05 3.27
C GLY A 16 -4.46 1.00 2.79
N ILE A 17 -4.26 1.66 1.65
CA ILE A 17 -5.24 2.59 1.07
C ILE A 17 -6.44 1.83 0.50
N LEU A 18 -6.21 0.74 -0.23
CA LEU A 18 -7.27 -0.11 -0.76
C LEU A 18 -8.17 -0.66 0.36
N LYS A 19 -7.58 -1.12 1.47
CA LYS A 19 -8.32 -1.57 2.65
C LYS A 19 -9.23 -0.48 3.21
N LYS A 20 -8.77 0.77 3.28
CA LYS A 20 -9.59 1.91 3.73
C LYS A 20 -10.79 2.13 2.79
N TYR A 21 -10.58 2.17 1.49
CA TYR A 21 -11.67 2.33 0.52
C TYR A 21 -12.69 1.18 0.55
N LEU A 22 -12.22 -0.05 0.77
CA LEU A 22 -13.09 -1.21 0.93
C LEU A 22 -13.86 -1.19 2.26
N ALA A 23 -13.25 -0.69 3.34
CA ALA A 23 -13.93 -0.54 4.62
C ALA A 23 -15.08 0.49 4.54
N ASP A 24 -14.89 1.57 3.78
CA ASP A 24 -15.91 2.61 3.58
C ASP A 24 -17.07 2.13 2.68
N ARG A 25 -16.78 1.26 1.71
CA ARG A 25 -17.75 0.73 0.74
C ARG A 25 -18.21 -0.68 1.15
N LYS A 26 -19.30 -0.77 1.91
CA LYS A 26 -19.91 -2.05 2.32
C LYS A 26 -20.51 -2.83 1.15
N ALA A 27 -19.71 -3.62 0.45
CA ALA A 27 -20.20 -4.65 -0.45
C ALA A 27 -20.69 -5.88 0.33
N THR A 28 -21.91 -6.35 0.07
CA THR A 28 -22.51 -7.53 0.73
C THR A 28 -22.51 -8.79 -0.13
N THR A 29 -22.05 -8.68 -1.38
CA THR A 29 -21.98 -9.79 -2.35
C THR A 29 -20.64 -9.79 -3.06
N ILE A 30 -20.21 -10.96 -3.55
CA ILE A 30 -18.97 -11.11 -4.33
C ILE A 30 -18.98 -10.21 -5.58
N PRO A 31 -20.05 -10.17 -6.41
CA PRO A 31 -20.10 -9.26 -7.56
C PRO A 31 -20.03 -7.78 -7.16
N GLY A 32 -20.65 -7.41 -6.04
CA GLY A 32 -20.57 -6.07 -5.49
C GLY A 32 -19.14 -5.70 -5.08
N LEU A 33 -18.42 -6.64 -4.45
CA LEU A 33 -17.02 -6.47 -4.08
C LEU A 33 -16.13 -6.29 -5.32
N SER A 34 -16.30 -7.12 -6.35
CA SER A 34 -15.57 -6.99 -7.61
C SER A 34 -15.78 -5.61 -8.25
N LYS A 35 -17.02 -5.11 -8.27
CA LYS A 35 -17.35 -3.79 -8.80
C LYS A 35 -16.67 -2.68 -7.99
N VAL A 36 -16.74 -2.75 -6.67
CA VAL A 36 -16.08 -1.77 -5.78
C VAL A 36 -14.57 -1.74 -6.02
N ILE A 37 -13.92 -2.90 -6.11
CA ILE A 37 -12.48 -2.99 -6.40
C ILE A 37 -12.16 -2.37 -7.75
N GLN A 38 -12.93 -2.70 -8.78
CA GLN A 38 -12.74 -2.17 -10.13
C GLN A 38 -12.88 -0.65 -10.17
N ASP A 39 -13.89 -0.10 -9.50
CA ASP A 39 -14.10 1.34 -9.38
C ASP A 39 -12.92 2.03 -8.65
N VAL A 40 -12.46 1.46 -7.54
CA VAL A 40 -11.33 2.01 -6.77
C VAL A 40 -10.06 2.00 -7.61
N CYS A 41 -9.75 0.89 -8.29
CA CYS A 41 -8.57 0.77 -9.13
C CYS A 41 -8.61 1.71 -10.34
N THR A 42 -9.78 1.86 -10.98
CA THR A 42 -9.94 2.72 -12.16
C THR A 42 -9.78 4.21 -11.81
N ASN A 43 -10.21 4.60 -10.61
CA ASN A 43 -10.14 5.98 -10.13
C ASN A 43 -8.96 6.25 -9.18
N PHE A 44 -8.01 5.30 -9.08
CA PHE A 44 -6.92 5.43 -8.13
C PHE A 44 -5.98 6.58 -8.53
N ASP A 45 -5.65 7.45 -7.58
CA ASP A 45 -4.78 8.58 -7.85
C ASP A 45 -3.33 8.11 -8.08
N LEU A 46 -2.88 8.17 -9.34
CA LEU A 46 -1.52 7.80 -9.74
C LEU A 46 -0.44 8.60 -9.00
N ARG A 47 -0.75 9.80 -8.48
CA ARG A 47 0.20 10.59 -7.67
C ARG A 47 0.58 9.85 -6.39
N ILE A 48 -0.33 9.06 -5.81
CA ILE A 48 -0.07 8.24 -4.62
C ILE A 48 0.91 7.12 -4.96
N ILE A 49 0.72 6.45 -6.10
CA ILE A 49 1.63 5.40 -6.58
C ILE A 49 3.03 5.98 -6.78
N ARG A 50 3.13 7.12 -7.49
CA ARG A 50 4.40 7.79 -7.73
C ARG A 50 5.10 8.18 -6.43
N LYS A 51 4.39 8.81 -5.49
CA LYS A 51 4.94 9.15 -4.17
C LYS A 51 5.44 7.91 -3.41
N SER A 52 4.67 6.83 -3.45
CA SER A 52 5.03 5.56 -2.79
C SER A 52 6.33 5.01 -3.35
N LEU A 53 6.46 4.96 -4.68
CA LEU A 53 7.69 4.53 -5.36
C LEU A 53 8.87 5.46 -5.07
N SER A 54 8.68 6.78 -5.13
CA SER A 54 9.74 7.75 -4.83
C SER A 54 10.24 7.65 -3.37
N SER A 55 9.38 7.26 -2.43
CA SER A 55 9.77 7.07 -1.02
C SER A 55 10.60 5.81 -0.76
N TRP A 56 10.65 4.87 -1.72
CA TRP A 56 11.27 3.56 -1.55
C TRP A 56 12.75 3.66 -1.19
N GLN A 57 13.51 4.52 -1.88
CA GLN A 57 14.92 4.71 -1.60
C GLN A 57 15.17 5.17 -0.16
N GLY A 58 14.34 6.09 0.35
CA GLY A 58 14.41 6.54 1.74
C GLY A 58 14.10 5.43 2.75
N ARG A 59 13.16 4.53 2.43
CA ARG A 59 12.87 3.34 3.24
C ARG A 59 14.03 2.37 3.30
N VAL A 60 14.67 2.11 2.16
CA VAL A 60 15.87 1.26 2.09
C VAL A 60 17.00 1.88 2.91
N GLN A 61 17.21 3.19 2.81
CA GLN A 61 18.23 3.87 3.63
C GLN A 61 17.92 3.74 5.12
N LYS A 62 16.69 4.01 5.56
CA LYS A 62 16.28 3.81 6.95
C LYS A 62 16.49 2.37 7.43
N MET A 63 16.22 1.37 6.60
CA MET A 63 16.48 -0.04 6.92
C MET A 63 17.98 -0.29 7.12
N LEU A 64 18.84 0.26 6.26
CA LEU A 64 20.30 0.17 6.40
C LEU A 64 20.77 0.83 7.70
N ASP A 65 20.26 2.02 8.02
CA ASP A 65 20.59 2.75 9.24
C ASP A 65 20.17 1.97 10.50
N ARG A 66 19.05 1.24 10.41
CA ARG A 66 18.54 0.32 11.44
C ARG A 66 19.16 -1.07 11.39
N LYS A 67 20.21 -1.30 10.60
CA LYS A 67 20.92 -2.59 10.46
C LYS A 67 20.00 -3.77 10.12
N GLY A 68 18.97 -3.51 9.31
CA GLY A 68 18.01 -4.54 8.87
C GLY A 68 16.79 -4.73 9.77
N ASP A 69 16.64 -3.92 10.82
CA ASP A 69 15.43 -3.95 11.67
C ASP A 69 14.23 -3.24 10.99
N HIS A 70 13.03 -3.43 11.54
CA HIS A 70 11.78 -2.88 11.00
C HIS A 70 11.82 -1.36 10.84
N VAL A 71 11.18 -0.87 9.78
CA VAL A 71 11.17 0.54 9.40
C VAL A 71 9.74 1.07 9.46
N GLU A 72 9.42 1.78 10.54
CA GLU A 72 8.24 2.65 10.57
C GLU A 72 8.58 4.02 9.95
N ILE A 73 7.63 4.59 9.22
CA ILE A 73 7.70 5.98 8.78
C ILE A 73 6.82 6.81 9.73
N ASP A 74 7.42 7.85 10.30
CA ASP A 74 6.74 8.91 11.06
C ASP A 74 5.68 9.65 10.21
#